data_AF-A0A8S8Z5P4-F1
#
_entry.id   AF-A0A8S8Z5P4-F1
#
_cell.length_a   1.000
_cell.length_b   1.000
_cell.length_c   1.000
_cell.angle_alpha   90.00
_cell.angle_beta   90.00
_cell.angle_gamma   90.00
#
_symmetry.space_group_name_H-M   'P 1'
#
loop_
_entity.id
_entity.type
_entity.pdbx_description
1 polymer ?
#
loop_
_entity_poly.entity_id
_entity_poly.type
_entity_poly.pdbx_seq_one_letter_code
_entity_poly.pdbx_strand_id
1 'polypeptide(L)'
;MTDNPKTTGGYVCAPYLHDHDSIELKDSWVTSKNIESLYFVTATFSEDSKPYFLTSSNHYILAKFKDPEKISKEILAQETDKPSFLFKVDDTIFERPLTEKTNFVSIYYLEYGDSKSDLRDVSAHVARREKVYRAGFGNMKLLSKESPKFAFPYSDHIVMLEISSDKSHQSDNKYCEQTRRDICRKGIVMNNLVSLSILETMK
;
A
#
# COMPACT_ATOMS: atom_id res chain seq x y z
N MET A 1 27.02 -17.98 4.04
CA MET A 1 25.81 -18.08 4.88
C MET A 1 24.64 -17.87 3.95
N THR A 2 23.76 -18.84 3.83
CA THR A 2 22.57 -18.79 2.97
C THR A 2 21.56 -17.83 3.60
N ASP A 3 21.52 -16.59 3.11
CA ASP A 3 20.41 -15.69 3.36
C ASP A 3 19.16 -16.30 2.71
N ASN A 4 18.34 -16.98 3.51
CA ASN A 4 16.95 -17.18 3.14
C ASN A 4 16.38 -15.78 2.91
N PRO A 5 15.81 -15.46 1.74
CA PRO A 5 15.14 -14.19 1.57
C PRO A 5 14.04 -14.16 2.62
N LYS A 6 14.16 -13.26 3.60
CA LYS A 6 13.06 -12.94 4.51
C LYS A 6 11.85 -12.73 3.61
N THR A 7 10.83 -13.56 3.73
CA THR A 7 9.56 -13.37 3.03
C THR A 7 9.00 -12.06 3.52
N THR A 8 9.30 -11.01 2.79
CA THR A 8 8.87 -9.65 3.01
C THR A 8 7.40 -9.59 2.61
N GLY A 9 6.55 -9.54 3.63
CA GLY A 9 5.12 -9.33 3.47
C GLY A 9 4.81 -7.95 2.89
N GLY A 10 3.53 -7.63 2.77
CA GLY A 10 3.09 -6.38 2.18
C GLY A 10 1.58 -6.27 2.20
N TYR A 11 1.05 -5.48 1.27
CA TYR A 11 -0.38 -5.29 1.09
C TYR A 11 -0.84 -5.67 -0.30
N VAL A 12 -1.99 -6.31 -0.39
CA VAL A 12 -2.70 -6.49 -1.64
C VAL A 12 -4.03 -5.74 -1.57
N CYS A 13 -4.35 -4.99 -2.61
CA CYS A 13 -5.65 -4.35 -2.81
C CYS A 13 -6.40 -5.12 -3.89
N ALA A 14 -7.42 -5.87 -3.50
CA ALA A 14 -8.34 -6.54 -4.43
C ALA A 14 -9.63 -5.73 -4.58
N PRO A 15 -10.11 -5.43 -5.80
CA PRO A 15 -11.36 -4.73 -6.01
C PRO A 15 -12.52 -5.42 -5.28
N TYR A 16 -13.31 -4.65 -4.53
CA TYR A 16 -14.51 -5.17 -3.86
C TYR A 16 -15.75 -4.59 -4.54
N LEU A 17 -16.41 -5.42 -5.35
CA LEU A 17 -17.59 -5.04 -6.14
C LEU A 17 -18.89 -5.57 -5.55
N HIS A 18 -18.83 -6.26 -4.40
CA HIS A 18 -19.96 -6.95 -3.77
C HIS A 18 -20.62 -8.01 -4.68
N ASP A 19 -19.86 -8.52 -5.65
CA ASP A 19 -20.21 -9.70 -6.44
C ASP A 19 -19.81 -10.99 -5.71
N HIS A 20 -20.20 -12.12 -6.28
CA HIS A 20 -19.94 -13.44 -5.69
C HIS A 20 -18.44 -13.67 -5.46
N ASP A 21 -17.62 -13.39 -6.48
CA ASP A 21 -16.17 -13.62 -6.46
C ASP A 21 -15.44 -12.78 -5.41
N SER A 22 -15.82 -11.50 -5.25
CA SER A 22 -15.20 -10.62 -4.25
C SER A 22 -15.63 -10.94 -2.83
N ILE A 23 -16.84 -11.45 -2.61
CA ILE A 23 -17.29 -11.98 -1.32
C ILE A 23 -16.58 -13.29 -0.98
N GLU A 24 -16.46 -14.21 -1.93
CA GLU A 24 -15.76 -15.49 -1.73
C GLU A 24 -14.28 -15.27 -1.40
N LEU A 25 -13.61 -14.35 -2.09
CA LEU A 25 -12.23 -13.97 -1.77
C LEU A 25 -12.11 -13.42 -0.35
N LYS A 26 -13.03 -12.54 0.04
CA LYS A 26 -13.06 -11.98 1.40
C LYS A 26 -13.10 -13.10 2.44
N ASP A 27 -14.04 -14.04 2.29
CA ASP A 27 -14.26 -15.12 3.24
C ASP A 27 -13.07 -16.10 3.28
N SER A 28 -12.47 -16.39 2.12
CA SER A 28 -11.21 -17.13 2.01
C SER A 28 -10.06 -16.44 2.76
N TRP A 29 -9.90 -15.13 2.59
CA TRP A 29 -8.83 -14.35 3.22
C TRP A 29 -9.00 -14.17 4.74
N VAL A 30 -10.23 -14.06 5.22
CA VAL A 30 -10.52 -14.05 6.67
C VAL A 30 -9.97 -15.31 7.34
N THR A 31 -10.12 -16.48 6.72
CA THR A 31 -9.65 -17.76 7.28
C THR A 31 -8.19 -18.10 6.93
N SER A 32 -7.60 -17.43 5.93
CA SER A 32 -6.25 -17.72 5.44
C SER A 32 -5.15 -17.39 6.46
N LYS A 33 -4.23 -18.33 6.69
CA LYS A 33 -3.01 -18.11 7.51
C LYS A 33 -1.99 -17.16 6.86
N ASN A 34 -2.13 -16.91 5.55
CA ASN A 34 -1.26 -16.00 4.82
C ASN A 34 -1.58 -14.53 5.08
N ILE A 35 -2.82 -14.24 5.52
CA ILE A 35 -3.31 -12.90 5.80
C ILE A 35 -3.18 -12.61 7.29
N GLU A 36 -2.42 -11.58 7.62
CA GLU A 36 -2.25 -11.05 8.98
C GLU A 36 -3.43 -10.19 9.39
N SER A 37 -3.87 -9.30 8.50
CA SER A 37 -4.94 -8.36 8.76
C SER A 37 -5.71 -8.07 7.49
N LEU A 38 -7.00 -7.78 7.62
CA LEU A 38 -7.90 -7.59 6.49
C LEU A 38 -8.78 -6.37 6.73
N TYR A 39 -8.86 -5.48 5.74
CA TYR A 39 -9.59 -4.22 5.86
C TYR A 39 -10.47 -3.98 4.64
N PHE A 40 -11.64 -3.39 4.86
CA PHE A 40 -12.41 -2.75 3.81
C PHE A 40 -11.98 -1.29 3.70
N VAL A 41 -11.57 -0.86 2.50
CA VAL A 41 -10.98 0.46 2.31
C VAL A 41 -11.57 1.21 1.13
N THR A 42 -11.57 2.54 1.24
CA THR A 42 -11.74 3.43 0.09
C THR A 42 -10.37 3.88 -0.40
N ALA A 43 -10.08 3.65 -1.68
CA ALA A 43 -8.88 4.11 -2.34
C ALA A 43 -9.11 5.47 -3.01
N THR A 44 -8.20 6.40 -2.77
CA THR A 44 -8.15 7.70 -3.43
C THR A 44 -6.80 7.83 -4.13
N PHE A 45 -6.81 7.61 -5.45
CA PHE A 45 -5.63 7.81 -6.29
C PHE A 45 -5.35 9.30 -6.51
N SER A 46 -4.08 9.68 -6.58
CA SER A 46 -3.68 11.04 -6.92
C SER A 46 -3.99 11.38 -8.37
N GLU A 47 -4.11 12.68 -8.70
CA GLU A 47 -4.29 13.12 -10.09
C GLU A 47 -3.14 12.67 -11.01
N ASP A 48 -1.92 12.56 -10.47
CA ASP A 48 -0.73 12.15 -11.24
C ASP A 48 -0.69 10.64 -11.52
N SER A 49 -1.31 9.83 -10.65
CA SER A 49 -1.32 8.37 -10.78
C SER A 49 -2.56 7.83 -11.50
N LYS A 50 -3.70 8.54 -11.41
CA LYS A 50 -4.98 8.16 -12.06
C LYS A 50 -4.85 7.77 -13.53
N PRO A 51 -4.07 8.47 -14.38
CA PRO A 51 -3.94 8.11 -15.80
C PRO A 51 -3.36 6.71 -16.04
N TYR A 52 -2.58 6.17 -15.09
CA TYR A 52 -2.00 4.83 -15.18
C TYR A 52 -2.98 3.72 -14.76
N PHE A 53 -4.05 4.08 -14.03
CA PHE A 53 -4.98 3.13 -13.39
C PHE A 53 -6.45 3.46 -13.69
N LEU A 54 -6.76 3.73 -14.97
CA LEU A 54 -8.08 4.17 -15.42
C LEU A 54 -9.24 3.22 -15.06
N THR A 55 -8.96 1.92 -14.91
CA THR A 55 -9.95 0.88 -14.56
C THR A 55 -10.02 0.56 -13.07
N SER A 56 -9.33 1.34 -12.23
CA SER A 56 -9.34 1.16 -10.78
C SER A 56 -10.76 1.29 -10.17
N SER A 57 -11.00 0.52 -9.11
CA SER A 57 -12.18 0.67 -8.24
C SER A 57 -11.97 1.81 -7.23
N ASN A 58 -13.06 2.23 -6.57
CA ASN A 58 -12.99 3.11 -5.39
C ASN A 58 -12.91 2.31 -4.09
N HIS A 59 -13.42 1.07 -4.09
CA HIS A 59 -13.51 0.20 -2.93
C HIS A 59 -12.68 -1.05 -3.13
N TYR A 60 -11.89 -1.40 -2.12
CA TYR A 60 -11.01 -2.56 -2.12
C TYR A 60 -11.10 -3.31 -0.80
N ILE A 61 -10.79 -4.60 -0.87
CA ILE A 61 -10.29 -5.36 0.26
C ILE A 61 -8.77 -5.20 0.29
N LEU A 62 -8.27 -4.62 1.37
CA LEU A 62 -6.86 -4.46 1.66
C LEU A 62 -6.42 -5.58 2.59
N ALA A 63 -5.56 -6.48 2.12
CA ALA A 63 -5.05 -7.59 2.92
C ALA A 63 -3.55 -7.46 3.16
N LYS A 64 -3.14 -7.53 4.42
CA LYS A 64 -1.73 -7.61 4.81
C LYS A 64 -1.28 -9.06 4.71
N PHE A 65 -0.38 -9.38 3.78
CA PHE A 65 0.03 -10.75 3.48
C PHE A 65 1.46 -11.04 3.93
N LYS A 66 1.78 -12.33 4.12
CA LYS A 66 3.13 -12.83 4.43
C LYS A 66 3.88 -13.32 3.18
N ASP A 67 3.21 -14.10 2.35
CA ASP A 67 3.77 -14.71 1.13
C ASP A 67 3.20 -14.03 -0.13
N PRO A 68 4.03 -13.29 -0.89
CA PRO A 68 3.62 -12.62 -2.13
C PRO A 68 3.27 -13.60 -3.26
N GLU A 69 3.93 -14.76 -3.36
CA GLU A 69 3.69 -15.69 -4.45
C GLU A 69 2.33 -16.38 -4.30
N LYS A 70 1.99 -16.73 -3.06
CA LYS A 70 0.68 -17.30 -2.75
C LYS A 70 -0.45 -16.31 -3.06
N ILE A 71 -0.31 -15.06 -2.61
CA ILE A 71 -1.37 -14.06 -2.78
C ILE A 71 -1.54 -13.66 -4.25
N SER A 72 -0.45 -13.57 -5.02
CA SER A 72 -0.54 -13.30 -6.47
C SER A 72 -1.31 -14.38 -7.21
N LYS A 73 -1.10 -15.66 -6.89
CA LYS A 73 -1.84 -16.76 -7.51
C LYS A 73 -3.33 -16.74 -7.17
N GLU A 74 -3.68 -16.45 -5.91
CA GLU A 74 -5.07 -16.33 -5.47
C GLU A 74 -5.80 -15.20 -6.22
N ILE A 75 -5.15 -14.05 -6.41
CA ILE A 75 -5.71 -12.92 -7.17
C ILE A 75 -5.85 -13.22 -8.66
N LEU A 76 -4.82 -13.81 -9.28
CA LEU A 76 -4.86 -14.12 -10.70
C LEU A 76 -5.86 -15.23 -11.06
N ALA A 77 -6.30 -16.01 -10.07
CA ALA A 77 -7.37 -17.00 -10.24
C ALA A 77 -8.77 -16.36 -10.29
N GLN A 78 -8.93 -15.10 -9.89
CA GLN A 78 -10.23 -14.43 -9.91
C GLN A 78 -10.63 -13.97 -11.31
N GLU A 79 -11.94 -13.97 -11.57
CA GLU A 79 -12.50 -13.49 -12.83
C GLU A 79 -12.88 -12.00 -12.79
N THR A 80 -11.91 -11.13 -12.52
CA THR A 80 -12.13 -9.68 -12.52
C THR A 80 -11.37 -8.95 -13.62
N ASP A 81 -12.07 -8.02 -14.28
CA ASP A 81 -11.49 -7.10 -15.26
C ASP A 81 -10.82 -5.88 -14.59
N LYS A 82 -11.04 -5.69 -13.27
CA LYS A 82 -10.45 -4.59 -12.52
C LYS A 82 -9.08 -5.00 -11.97
N PRO A 83 -8.07 -4.13 -12.08
CA PRO A 83 -6.74 -4.45 -11.61
C PRO A 83 -6.71 -4.50 -10.07
N SER A 84 -5.98 -5.48 -9.56
CA SER A 84 -5.53 -5.55 -8.17
C SER A 84 -4.12 -4.99 -8.05
N PHE A 85 -3.78 -4.44 -6.88
CA PHE A 85 -2.47 -3.85 -6.63
C PHE A 85 -1.76 -4.63 -5.55
N LEU A 86 -0.56 -5.12 -5.85
CA LEU A 86 0.30 -5.79 -4.89
C LEU A 86 1.46 -4.87 -4.51
N PHE A 87 1.47 -4.42 -3.26
CA PHE A 87 2.55 -3.65 -2.67
C PHE A 87 3.42 -4.55 -1.81
N LYS A 88 4.65 -4.82 -2.23
CA LYS A 88 5.62 -5.60 -1.48
C LYS A 88 6.53 -4.64 -0.71
N VAL A 89 6.82 -4.93 0.56
CA VAL A 89 7.76 -4.13 1.37
C VAL A 89 9.12 -4.78 1.39
N ASP A 90 10.06 -4.31 0.58
CA ASP A 90 11.40 -4.88 0.53
C ASP A 90 12.24 -4.49 1.76
N ASP A 91 12.16 -3.22 2.18
CA ASP A 91 12.94 -2.68 3.30
C ASP A 91 12.04 -1.97 4.29
N THR A 92 12.02 -2.44 5.54
CA THR A 92 11.31 -1.76 6.63
C THR A 92 12.15 -0.61 7.16
N ILE A 93 11.57 0.60 7.20
CA ILE A 93 12.22 1.77 7.80
C ILE A 93 12.18 1.65 9.32
N PHE A 94 10.98 1.45 9.86
CA PHE A 94 10.75 1.13 11.27
C PHE A 94 9.36 0.52 11.45
N GLU A 95 9.18 -0.14 12.59
CA GLU A 95 7.91 -0.63 13.09
C GLU A 95 7.85 -0.35 14.59
N ARG A 96 6.74 0.22 15.04
CA ARG A 96 6.44 0.55 16.43
C ARG A 96 5.24 -0.26 16.89
N PRO A 97 5.13 -0.50 18.21
CA PRO A 97 3.90 -1.05 18.78
C PRO A 97 2.70 -0.20 18.34
N LEU A 98 1.68 -0.87 17.83
CA LEU A 98 0.43 -0.21 17.47
C LEU A 98 -0.22 0.30 18.76
N THR A 99 -0.39 1.61 18.86
CA THR A 99 -0.96 2.25 20.05
C THR A 99 -2.49 2.24 20.02
N GLU A 100 -3.08 2.31 18.83
CA GLU A 100 -4.54 2.33 18.63
C GLU A 100 -4.94 1.31 17.55
N LYS A 101 -5.73 1.72 16.55
CA LYS A 101 -6.04 0.93 15.35
C LYS A 101 -5.29 1.47 14.15
N THR A 102 -5.06 0.62 13.14
CA THR A 102 -4.67 1.09 11.81
C THR A 102 -5.87 1.81 11.20
N ASN A 103 -5.71 3.09 10.88
CA ASN A 103 -6.81 3.93 10.39
C ASN A 103 -6.63 4.32 8.92
N PHE A 104 -5.37 4.40 8.48
CA PHE A 104 -5.05 4.90 7.16
C PHE A 104 -3.74 4.30 6.67
N VAL A 105 -3.69 3.94 5.38
CA VAL A 105 -2.45 3.54 4.71
C VAL A 105 -2.23 4.50 3.54
N SER A 106 -1.06 5.13 3.49
CA SER A 106 -0.72 6.07 2.43
C SER A 106 0.49 5.57 1.66
N ILE A 107 0.35 5.49 0.34
CA ILE A 107 1.36 4.94 -0.56
C ILE A 107 1.82 6.05 -1.50
N TYR A 108 3.13 6.14 -1.66
CA TYR A 108 3.83 7.15 -2.43
C TYR A 108 4.82 6.50 -3.39
N TYR A 109 5.26 7.25 -4.38
CA TYR A 109 6.38 6.88 -5.23
C TYR A 109 7.42 8.00 -5.26
N LEU A 110 8.69 7.62 -5.42
CA LEU A 110 9.79 8.55 -5.66
C LEU A 110 10.06 8.61 -7.16
N GLU A 111 9.93 9.81 -7.74
CA GLU A 111 10.24 10.05 -9.16
C GLU A 111 11.71 10.42 -9.35
N TYR A 112 12.26 11.21 -8.42
CA TYR A 112 13.67 11.51 -8.28
C TYR A 112 14.04 11.51 -6.79
N GLY A 113 15.22 11.01 -6.47
CA GLY A 113 15.70 10.94 -5.09
C GLY A 113 15.55 9.56 -4.46
N ASP A 114 15.98 8.52 -5.18
CA ASP A 114 16.11 7.14 -4.72
C ASP A 114 17.56 6.81 -4.30
N SER A 115 18.44 7.82 -4.27
CA SER A 115 19.82 7.62 -3.81
C SER A 115 19.83 7.21 -2.34
N LYS A 116 20.92 6.56 -1.90
CA LYS A 116 21.06 6.14 -0.51
C LYS A 116 20.95 7.31 0.48
N SER A 117 21.35 8.52 0.10
CA SER A 117 21.17 9.72 0.95
C SER A 117 19.70 10.12 1.03
N ASP A 118 18.98 10.10 -0.08
CA ASP A 118 17.58 10.51 -0.13
C ASP A 118 16.69 9.52 0.64
N LEU A 119 16.92 8.21 0.48
CA LEU A 119 16.21 7.18 1.24
C LEU A 119 16.46 7.33 2.76
N ARG A 120 17.68 7.73 3.16
CA ARG A 120 17.99 8.04 4.57
C ARG A 120 17.25 9.28 5.05
N ASP A 121 17.15 10.31 4.23
CA ASP A 121 16.41 11.53 4.56
C ASP A 121 14.91 11.24 4.70
N VAL A 122 14.30 10.51 3.75
CA VAL A 122 12.92 10.02 3.85
C VAL A 122 12.73 9.26 5.17
N SER A 123 13.61 8.28 5.44
CA SER A 123 13.57 7.47 6.65
C SER A 123 13.61 8.33 7.92
N ALA A 124 14.56 9.26 8.01
CA ALA A 124 14.74 10.14 9.15
C ALA A 124 13.54 11.08 9.37
N HIS A 125 12.89 11.54 8.29
CA HIS A 125 11.69 12.37 8.37
C HIS A 125 10.47 11.60 8.81
N VAL A 126 10.21 10.45 8.18
CA VAL A 126 9.06 9.60 8.51
C VAL A 126 9.20 9.06 9.94
N ALA A 127 10.41 8.74 10.39
CA ALA A 127 10.65 8.30 11.77
C ALA A 127 10.33 9.39 12.82
N ARG A 128 10.24 10.67 12.46
CA ARG A 128 9.82 11.73 13.41
C ARG A 128 8.31 11.92 13.45
N ARG A 129 7.55 11.18 12.63
CA ARG A 129 6.10 11.24 12.57
C ARG A 129 5.51 10.29 13.59
N GLU A 130 4.89 10.85 14.63
CA GLU A 130 4.37 10.07 15.77
C GLU A 130 3.23 9.13 15.36
N LYS A 131 2.31 9.59 14.50
CA LYS A 131 1.18 8.77 14.04
C LYS A 131 1.56 7.66 13.06
N VAL A 132 2.75 7.74 12.47
CA VAL A 132 3.26 6.65 11.60
C VAL A 132 3.80 5.58 12.55
N TYR A 133 3.13 4.44 12.61
CA TYR A 133 3.60 3.32 13.43
C TYR A 133 4.46 2.35 12.62
N ARG A 134 4.26 2.27 11.31
CA ARG A 134 5.07 1.44 10.42
C ARG A 134 5.30 2.14 9.08
N ALA A 135 6.52 2.02 8.58
CA ALA A 135 6.88 2.55 7.27
C ALA A 135 7.92 1.65 6.57
N GLY A 136 7.86 1.62 5.24
CA GLY A 136 8.74 0.77 4.43
C GLY A 136 8.91 1.28 3.01
N PHE A 137 10.02 0.88 2.41
CA PHE A 137 10.25 0.96 0.97
C PHE A 137 9.91 -0.36 0.30
N GLY A 138 9.55 -0.32 -0.97
CA GLY A 138 9.39 -1.52 -1.76
C GLY A 138 8.87 -1.25 -3.16
N ASN A 139 8.10 -2.20 -3.68
CA ASN A 139 7.61 -2.15 -5.05
C ASN A 139 6.12 -2.44 -5.17
N MET A 140 5.56 -2.07 -6.31
CA MET A 140 4.19 -2.31 -6.69
C MET A 140 4.13 -3.19 -7.95
N LYS A 141 3.27 -4.21 -7.92
CA LYS A 141 2.87 -4.96 -9.11
C LYS A 141 1.38 -4.80 -9.36
N LEU A 142 1.02 -4.57 -10.62
CA LEU A 142 -0.37 -4.62 -11.06
C LEU A 142 -0.72 -6.08 -11.40
N LEU A 143 -1.76 -6.60 -10.78
CA LEU A 143 -2.29 -7.95 -11.04
C LEU A 143 -3.61 -7.79 -11.77
N SER A 144 -3.63 -8.12 -13.05
CA SER A 144 -4.78 -7.96 -13.94
C SER A 144 -4.74 -9.06 -15.01
N LYS A 145 -5.90 -9.49 -15.51
CA LYS A 145 -5.99 -10.39 -16.68
C LYS A 145 -5.45 -9.71 -17.93
N GLU A 146 -5.77 -8.43 -18.11
CA GLU A 146 -5.26 -7.63 -19.23
C GLU A 146 -4.04 -6.81 -18.79
N SER A 147 -2.99 -6.82 -19.61
CA SER A 147 -1.83 -5.96 -19.41
C SER A 147 -2.22 -4.49 -19.60
N PRO A 148 -1.82 -3.59 -18.69
CA PRO A 148 -2.08 -2.17 -18.86
C PRO A 148 -1.39 -1.65 -20.14
N LYS A 149 -2.03 -0.72 -20.84
CA LYS A 149 -1.45 -0.10 -22.05
C LYS A 149 -0.15 0.67 -21.75
N PHE A 150 -0.01 1.17 -20.54
CA PHE A 150 1.16 1.90 -20.06
C PHE A 150 1.65 1.28 -18.76
N ALA A 151 2.94 1.01 -18.67
CA ALA A 151 3.58 0.62 -17.43
C ALA A 151 3.75 1.86 -16.54
N PHE A 152 3.46 1.72 -15.25
CA PHE A 152 3.77 2.76 -14.27
C PHE A 152 5.29 2.79 -14.05
N PRO A 153 5.99 3.91 -14.35
CA PRO A 153 7.46 3.91 -14.43
C PRO A 153 8.15 3.86 -13.05
N TYR A 154 7.44 4.14 -11.97
CA TYR A 154 8.00 4.24 -10.62
C TYR A 154 7.60 3.06 -9.72
N SER A 155 7.27 1.91 -10.31
CA SER A 155 6.79 0.73 -9.59
C SER A 155 7.79 0.19 -8.58
N ASP A 156 9.10 0.42 -8.78
CA ASP A 156 10.16 -0.09 -7.91
C ASP A 156 10.59 0.92 -6.82
N HIS A 157 9.95 2.09 -6.76
CA HIS A 157 10.33 3.20 -5.87
C HIS A 157 9.18 3.60 -4.94
N ILE A 158 8.54 2.61 -4.31
CA ILE A 158 7.36 2.82 -3.47
C ILE A 158 7.76 3.10 -2.02
N VAL A 159 7.08 4.06 -1.40
CA VAL A 159 7.14 4.33 0.04
C VAL A 159 5.75 4.13 0.61
N MET A 160 5.64 3.33 1.66
CA MET A 160 4.37 3.06 2.33
C MET A 160 4.40 3.51 3.78
N LEU A 161 3.34 4.21 4.19
CA LEU A 161 3.13 4.70 5.55
C LEU A 161 1.84 4.11 6.12
N GLU A 162 1.94 3.39 7.24
CA GLU A 162 0.80 2.92 8.01
C GLU A 162 0.56 3.87 9.20
N ILE A 163 -0.66 4.41 9.29
CA ILE A 163 -1.05 5.42 10.28
C ILE A 163 -1.96 4.81 11.34
N SER A 164 -1.63 5.07 12.60
CA SER A 164 -2.47 4.78 13.76
C SER A 164 -2.96 6.09 14.36
N SER A 165 -4.28 6.23 14.45
CA SER A 165 -4.94 7.50 14.79
C SER A 165 -6.43 7.27 15.06
N ASP A 166 -6.97 8.00 16.03
CA ASP A 166 -8.40 8.11 16.36
C ASP A 166 -9.11 9.20 15.54
N LYS A 167 -8.35 9.91 14.69
CA LYS A 167 -8.85 11.03 13.89
C LYS A 167 -9.55 10.55 12.62
N SER A 168 -10.21 11.49 11.94
CA SER A 168 -10.86 11.21 10.66
C SER A 168 -9.85 10.93 9.55
N HIS A 169 -10.24 10.15 8.55
CA HIS A 169 -9.42 9.88 7.37
C HIS A 169 -8.94 11.15 6.65
N GLN A 170 -9.74 12.23 6.68
CA GLN A 170 -9.33 13.53 6.13
C GLN A 170 -8.19 14.17 6.92
N SER A 171 -8.17 14.03 8.25
CA SER A 171 -7.09 14.52 9.11
C SER A 171 -5.81 13.74 8.88
N ASP A 172 -5.91 12.42 8.77
CA ASP A 172 -4.76 11.56 8.52
C ASP A 172 -4.19 11.78 7.11
N ASN A 173 -5.03 11.93 6.10
CA ASN A 173 -4.56 12.31 4.75
C ASN A 173 -3.81 13.65 4.76
N LYS A 174 -4.33 14.68 5.45
CA LYS A 174 -3.63 15.98 5.60
C LYS A 174 -2.29 15.83 6.30
N TYR A 175 -2.20 14.95 7.30
CA TYR A 175 -0.97 14.65 8.02
C TYR A 175 0.07 13.97 7.12
N CYS A 176 -0.36 12.99 6.32
CA CYS A 176 0.47 12.30 5.34
C CYS A 176 0.95 13.27 4.24
N GLU A 177 0.07 14.12 3.70
CA GLU A 177 0.45 15.14 2.71
C GLU A 177 1.37 16.22 3.27
N GLN A 178 1.24 16.58 4.55
CA GLN A 178 2.22 17.45 5.21
C GLN A 178 3.59 16.76 5.29
N THR A 179 3.62 15.47 5.65
CA THR A 179 4.85 14.67 5.69
C THR A 179 5.54 14.64 4.34
N ARG A 180 4.78 14.37 3.27
CA ARG A 180 5.26 14.42 1.88
C ARG A 180 5.84 15.79 1.53
N ARG A 181 5.13 16.88 1.80
CA ARG A 181 5.60 18.26 1.51
C ARG A 181 6.90 18.59 2.24
N ASP A 182 7.06 18.15 3.48
CA ASP A 182 8.28 18.37 4.25
C ASP A 182 9.48 17.60 3.68
N ILE A 183 9.26 16.39 3.16
CA ILE A 183 10.27 15.63 2.41
C ILE A 183 10.61 16.34 1.09
N CYS A 184 9.62 16.82 0.35
CA CYS A 184 9.86 17.55 -0.90
C CYS A 184 10.65 18.84 -0.74
N ARG A 185 10.54 19.52 0.40
CA ARG A 185 11.36 20.71 0.72
C ARG A 185 12.86 20.41 0.82
N LYS A 186 13.25 19.14 0.91
CA LYS A 186 14.66 18.70 0.86
C LYS A 186 15.16 18.38 -0.55
N GLY A 187 14.33 18.56 -1.57
CA GLY A 187 14.69 18.26 -2.95
C GLY A 187 14.35 16.84 -3.41
N ILE A 188 13.66 16.05 -2.57
CA ILE A 188 13.22 14.69 -2.90
C ILE A 188 11.84 14.74 -3.55
N VAL A 189 11.68 14.22 -4.76
CA VAL A 189 10.40 14.24 -5.48
C VAL A 189 9.57 13.02 -5.07
N MET A 190 8.76 13.21 -4.03
CA MET A 190 7.85 12.20 -3.48
C MET A 190 6.40 12.59 -3.80
N ASN A 191 5.73 11.75 -4.58
CA ASN A 191 4.37 11.97 -5.06
C ASN A 191 3.41 10.94 -4.46
N ASN A 192 2.19 11.38 -4.17
CA ASN A 192 1.14 10.48 -3.69
C ASN A 192 0.78 9.51 -4.82
N LEU A 193 0.71 8.21 -4.51
CA LEU A 193 0.18 7.20 -5.41
C LEU A 193 -1.29 6.98 -5.08
N VAL A 194 -1.55 6.50 -3.87
CA VAL A 194 -2.89 6.17 -3.41
C VAL A 194 -2.98 6.30 -1.90
N SER A 195 -4.10 6.85 -1.46
CA SER A 195 -4.47 6.95 -0.06
C SER A 195 -5.61 5.98 0.23
N LEU A 196 -5.42 5.08 1.20
CA LEU A 196 -6.36 4.02 1.58
C LEU A 196 -6.97 4.35 2.94
N SER A 197 -8.24 4.71 2.95
CA SER A 197 -9.02 5.00 4.16
C SER A 197 -9.66 3.72 4.68
N ILE A 198 -9.37 3.30 5.91
CA ILE A 198 -9.90 2.06 6.47
C ILE A 198 -11.30 2.28 7.01
N LEU A 199 -12.30 1.74 6.32
CA LEU A 199 -13.70 1.82 6.71
C LEU A 199 -14.06 0.76 7.76
N GLU A 200 -13.54 -0.46 7.60
CA GLU A 200 -13.85 -1.59 8.47
C GLU A 200 -12.63 -2.51 8.61
N THR A 201 -12.44 -3.08 9.80
CA THR A 201 -11.46 -4.16 10.04
C THR A 201 -12.19 -5.49 10.06
N MET A 202 -11.83 -6.37 9.15
CA MET A 202 -12.46 -7.68 8.93
C MET A 202 -11.64 -8.84 9.53
N LYS A 203 -10.35 -8.61 9.81
CA LYS A 203 -9.44 -9.55 10.48
C LYS A 203 -8.29 -8.79 11.16
#